data_AF-A0A1E3WD28-F1
#
_entry.id   AF-A0A1E3WD28-F1
#
_cell.length_a   1.000
_cell.length_b   1.000
_cell.length_c   1.000
_cell.angle_alpha   90.00
_cell.angle_beta   90.00
_cell.angle_gamma   90.00
#
_symmetry.space_group_name_H-M   'P 1'
#
loop_
_entity.id
_entity.type
_entity.pdbx_description
1 polymer ?
#
loop_
_entity_poly.entity_id
_entity_poly.type
_entity_poly.pdbx_seq_one_letter_code
_entity_poly.pdbx_strand_id
1 'polypeptide(L)'
;MVEADPENAAWRFDLGITHERIGDILKAQGDLSAAMDSYEAKRKIVAKLVETDPGNARWQRDLAFAYDRVANVLVAQATSPRP
;
A
#
# COMPACT_ATOMS: atom_id res chain seq x y z
N MET A 1 11.26 -19.12 -17.32
CA MET A 1 10.31 -18.05 -16.92
C MET A 1 9.33 -18.73 -15.98
N VAL A 2 9.47 -18.50 -14.67
CA VAL A 2 8.55 -19.08 -13.68
C VAL A 2 7.33 -18.18 -13.71
N GLU A 3 6.22 -18.66 -14.27
CA GLU A 3 4.94 -17.99 -14.11
C GLU A 3 4.67 -17.90 -12.60
N ALA A 4 4.57 -16.68 -12.09
CA ALA A 4 4.05 -16.43 -10.76
C ALA A 4 2.72 -17.19 -10.66
N ASP A 5 2.54 -18.01 -9.62
CA ASP A 5 1.26 -18.67 -9.37
C ASP A 5 0.15 -17.60 -9.35
N PRO A 6 -0.71 -17.53 -10.38
CA PRO A 6 -1.64 -16.42 -10.56
C PRO A 6 -2.66 -16.36 -9.42
N GLU A 7 -3.01 -17.52 -8.86
CA GLU A 7 -3.92 -17.64 -7.73
C GLU A 7 -3.29 -17.01 -6.47
N ASN A 8 -1.97 -17.19 -6.30
CA ASN A 8 -1.21 -16.61 -5.20
C ASN A 8 -1.06 -15.08 -5.32
N ALA A 9 -0.86 -14.58 -6.54
CA ALA A 9 -0.71 -13.16 -6.79
C ALA A 9 -2.03 -12.39 -6.63
N ALA A 10 -3.16 -13.00 -7.01
CA ALA A 10 -4.48 -12.36 -6.94
C ALA A 10 -4.89 -12.06 -5.48
N TRP A 11 -4.85 -13.05 -4.58
CA TRP A 11 -5.26 -12.82 -3.19
C TRP A 11 -4.31 -11.85 -2.46
N ARG A 12 -3.01 -11.88 -2.79
CA ARG A 12 -2.04 -10.90 -2.26
C ARG A 12 -2.41 -9.50 -2.71
N PHE A 13 -2.74 -9.33 -3.98
CA PHE A 13 -3.18 -8.04 -4.49
C PHE A 13 -4.45 -7.55 -3.77
N ASP A 14 -5.46 -8.41 -3.61
CA ASP A 14 -6.69 -8.07 -2.90
C ASP A 14 -6.46 -7.74 -1.42
N LEU A 15 -5.53 -8.43 -0.75
CA LEU A 15 -5.09 -8.11 0.60
C LEU A 15 -4.44 -6.71 0.65
N GLY A 16 -3.62 -6.36 -0.34
CA GLY A 16 -3.05 -5.02 -0.50
C GLY A 16 -4.13 -3.94 -0.63
N ILE A 17 -5.15 -4.16 -1.45
CA ILE A 17 -6.29 -3.25 -1.60
C ILE A 17 -7.08 -3.10 -0.29
N THR A 18 -7.22 -4.19 0.47
CA THR A 18 -7.89 -4.17 1.77
C THR A 18 -7.14 -3.28 2.76
N HIS A 19 -5.80 -3.41 2.82
CA HIS A 19 -4.97 -2.52 3.62
C HIS A 19 -5.05 -1.05 3.19
N GLU A 20 -5.18 -0.76 1.89
CA GLU A 20 -5.43 0.63 1.45
C GLU A 20 -6.70 1.20 2.07
N ARG A 21 -7.81 0.47 1.96
CA ARG A 21 -9.12 0.92 2.46
C ARG A 21 -9.11 1.13 3.96
N ILE A 22 -8.44 0.25 4.70
CA ILE A 22 -8.25 0.40 6.15
C ILE A 22 -7.44 1.67 6.44
N GLY A 23 -6.35 1.90 5.70
CA GLY A 23 -5.55 3.13 5.83
C GLY A 23 -6.32 4.41 5.51
N ASP A 24 -7.19 4.38 4.49
CA ASP A 24 -8.05 5.52 4.12
C ASP A 24 -9.04 5.85 5.26
N ILE A 25 -9.66 4.82 5.85
CA ILE A 25 -10.59 4.96 6.98
C ILE A 25 -9.87 5.51 8.22
N LEU A 26 -8.72 4.94 8.59
CA LEU A 26 -7.96 5.37 9.77
C LEU A 26 -7.44 6.80 9.62
N LYS A 27 -6.99 7.16 8.41
CA LYS A 27 -6.59 8.54 8.09
C LYS A 27 -7.77 9.50 8.26
N ALA A 28 -8.96 9.12 7.78
CA ALA A 28 -10.17 9.93 7.95
C ALA A 28 -10.60 10.07 9.42
N GLN A 29 -10.29 9.08 10.26
CA GLN A 29 -10.49 9.13 11.72
C GLN A 29 -9.42 9.94 12.45
N GLY A 30 -8.37 10.39 11.77
CA GLY A 30 -7.24 11.12 12.36
C GLY A 30 -6.17 10.23 12.98
N ASP A 31 -6.33 8.90 12.94
CA ASP A 31 -5.29 7.96 13.38
C ASP A 31 -4.23 7.78 12.30
N LEU A 32 -3.38 8.80 12.18
CA LEU A 32 -2.30 8.83 11.19
C LEU A 32 -1.25 7.74 11.43
N SER A 33 -1.11 7.23 12.66
CA SER A 33 -0.15 6.15 12.95
C SER A 33 -0.67 4.82 12.41
N ALA A 34 -1.91 4.45 12.75
CA ALA A 34 -2.50 3.22 12.25
C ALA A 34 -2.74 3.25 10.73
N ALA A 35 -3.02 4.44 10.17
CA ALA A 35 -3.08 4.62 8.72
C ALA A 35 -1.72 4.34 8.05
N MET A 36 -0.62 4.82 8.64
CA MET A 36 0.73 4.56 8.14
C MET A 36 1.04 3.06 8.10
N ASP A 37 0.75 2.34 9.19
CA ASP A 37 0.98 0.90 9.27
C ASP A 37 0.23 0.14 8.18
N SER A 38 -1.01 0.56 7.89
CA SER A 38 -1.83 -0.03 6.83
C SER A 38 -1.27 0.23 5.43
N TYR A 39 -0.86 1.46 5.11
CA TYR A 39 -0.26 1.75 3.81
C TYR A 39 1.11 1.08 3.63
N GLU A 40 1.90 0.96 4.70
CA GLU A 40 3.15 0.21 4.69
C GLU A 40 2.93 -1.29 4.44
N ALA A 41 1.88 -1.87 5.02
CA ALA A 41 1.48 -3.25 4.73
C ALA A 41 1.11 -3.43 3.25
N LYS A 42 0.29 -2.52 2.68
CA LYS A 42 0.01 -2.50 1.23
C LYS A 42 1.32 -2.45 0.43
N ARG A 43 2.19 -1.49 0.72
CA ARG A 43 3.44 -1.27 -0.01
C ARG A 43 4.29 -2.53 -0.04
N LYS A 44 4.47 -3.20 1.10
CA LYS A 44 5.26 -4.44 1.21
C LYS A 44 4.68 -5.58 0.38
N ILE A 45 3.35 -5.72 0.36
CA ILE A 45 2.67 -6.74 -0.44
C ILE A 45 2.88 -6.50 -1.93
N VAL A 46 2.62 -5.28 -2.38
CA VAL A 46 2.68 -4.94 -3.81
C VAL A 46 4.12 -4.91 -4.31
N ALA A 47 5.08 -4.50 -3.48
CA ALA A 47 6.51 -4.59 -3.81
C ALA A 47 6.94 -6.04 -4.11
N LYS A 48 6.50 -7.02 -3.31
CA LYS A 48 6.77 -8.44 -3.57
C LYS A 48 6.13 -8.95 -4.87
N LEU A 49 4.96 -8.43 -5.23
CA LEU A 49 4.34 -8.72 -6.52
C LEU A 49 5.21 -8.17 -7.65
N VAL A 50 5.64 -6.90 -7.58
CA VAL A 50 6.54 -6.30 -8.57
C VAL A 50 7.88 -7.04 -8.67
N GLU A 51 8.44 -7.54 -7.57
CA GLU A 51 9.65 -8.37 -7.60
C GLU A 51 9.43 -9.70 -8.35
N THR A 52 8.21 -10.24 -8.30
CA THR A 52 7.85 -11.51 -8.96
C THR A 52 7.59 -11.32 -10.45
N ASP A 53 6.92 -10.23 -10.85
CA ASP A 53 6.75 -9.84 -12.26
C ASP A 53 6.98 -8.33 -12.42
N PRO A 54 8.25 -7.92 -12.66
CA PRO A 54 8.58 -6.52 -12.86
C PRO A 54 7.95 -5.91 -14.12
N GLY A 55 7.54 -6.73 -15.09
CA GLY A 55 6.87 -6.27 -16.32
C GLY A 55 5.40 -5.95 -16.13
N ASN A 56 4.82 -6.29 -14.98
CA ASN A 56 3.41 -6.08 -14.72
C ASN A 56 3.10 -4.60 -14.40
N ALA A 57 2.64 -3.87 -15.42
CA ALA A 57 2.28 -2.45 -15.29
C ALA A 57 1.19 -2.19 -14.25
N ARG A 58 0.30 -3.15 -13.99
CA ARG A 58 -0.73 -3.02 -12.94
C ARG A 58 -0.11 -2.98 -11.56
N TRP A 59 0.83 -3.88 -11.28
CA TRP A 59 1.53 -3.92 -9.98
C TRP A 59 2.45 -2.73 -9.79
N GLN A 60 3.15 -2.30 -10.85
CA GLN A 60 3.96 -1.08 -10.78
C GLN A 60 3.11 0.15 -10.45
N ARG A 61 1.95 0.31 -11.10
CA ARG A 61 1.03 1.42 -10.83
C ARG A 61 0.52 1.37 -9.39
N ASP A 62 0.15 0.18 -8.90
CA ASP A 62 -0.36 0.05 -7.54
C ASP A 62 0.72 0.29 -6.48
N LEU A 63 1.98 -0.06 -6.76
CA LEU A 63 3.12 0.27 -5.92
C LEU A 63 3.35 1.79 -5.86
N ALA A 64 3.23 2.49 -6.99
CA ALA A 64 3.31 3.95 -7.03
C ALA A 64 2.22 4.61 -6.16
N PHE A 65 0.98 4.10 -6.21
CA PHE A 65 -0.08 4.57 -5.32
C PHE A 65 0.22 4.28 -3.85
N ALA A 66 0.78 3.12 -3.51
CA ALA A 66 1.17 2.82 -2.14
C ALA A 66 2.20 3.83 -1.60
N TYR A 67 3.19 4.22 -2.42
CA TYR A 67 4.14 5.28 -2.05
C TYR A 67 3.46 6.65 -1.89
N ASP A 68 2.55 7.02 -2.78
CA ASP A 68 1.79 8.27 -2.68
C ASP A 68 0.97 8.35 -1.38
N ARG A 69 0.30 7.26 -0.99
CA ARG A 69 -0.45 7.19 0.26
C ARG A 69 0.43 7.37 1.49
N VAL A 70 1.59 6.70 1.53
CA VAL A 70 2.60 6.87 2.59
C VAL A 70 3.07 8.32 2.66
N ALA A 71 3.41 8.93 1.51
CA ALA A 71 3.83 10.32 1.44
C ALA A 71 2.74 11.28 1.97
N ASN A 72 1.47 11.05 1.60
CA ASN A 72 0.35 11.83 2.09
C ASN A 72 0.19 11.77 3.62
N VAL A 73 0.42 10.61 4.24
CA VAL A 73 0.39 10.50 5.71
C VAL A 73 1.58 11.22 6.34
N LEU A 74 2.78 11.11 5.77
CA LEU A 74 3.95 11.84 6.26
C LEU A 74 3.73 13.36 6.23
N VAL A 75 3.14 13.88 5.15
CA VAL A 75 2.76 15.30 5.06
C VAL A 75 1.76 15.65 6.16
N ALA A 76 0.70 14.85 6.32
CA ALA A 76 -0.32 15.09 7.35
C ALA A 76 0.29 15.11 8.77
N GLN A 77 1.20 14.19 9.07
CA GLN A 77 1.93 14.14 10.34
C GLN A 77 2.82 15.37 10.55
N ALA A 78 3.51 15.84 9.49
CA ALA A 78 4.36 17.03 9.55
C ALA A 78 3.55 18.33 9.75
N THR A 79 2.32 18.39 9.22
CA THR A 79 1.44 19.55 9.35
C THR A 79 0.51 19.49 10.57
N SER A 80 0.46 18.35 11.27
CA SER A 80 -0.35 18.22 12.49
C SER A 80 0.32 18.98 13.64
N PRO A 81 -0.41 19.80 14.42
CA PRO A 81 0.13 20.41 15.62
C PRO A 81 0.60 19.30 16.57
N ARG A 82 1.86 19.34 17.00
CA ARG A 82 2.29 18.49 18.11
C ARG A 82 1.53 18.96 19.36
N PRO A 83 0.99 18.03 20.18
CA PRO A 83 0.40 18.37 21.46
C PRO A 83 1.43 19.03 22.40
#